data_AF-A0A547LHP2-F1
#
_entry.id   AF-A0A547LHP2-F1
#
_cell.length_a   1.000
_cell.length_b   1.000
_cell.length_c   1.000
_cell.angle_alpha   90.00
_cell.angle_beta   90.00
_cell.angle_gamma   90.00
#
_symmetry.space_group_name_H-M   'P 1'
#
loop_
_entity.id
_entity.type
_entity.pdbx_description
1 polymer ?
#
loop_
_entity_poly.entity_id
_entity_poly.type
_entity_poly.pdbx_seq_one_letter_code
_entity_poly.pdbx_strand_id
1 'polypeptide(L)'
;MDKRALHLEDGTFAFPLYVKSIVDVPETHRDWYNPQADGDYKLKDPYWTELRLPFEREIERLEKAQADLAAKHEADMAQEKQARKQERINATLLSTCEAAGIPSGLIEGAIAMLSKQATFDVDDSYAFGSAPVIANSGGTLNSIETLVENFLDSDSGAAFRGKRRAAPSDGYFSSLLADLKARR
;
A
#
# COMPACT_ATOMS: atom_id res chain seq x y z
N MET A 1 1.12 -1.07 29.70
CA MET A 1 1.08 -2.10 30.78
C MET A 1 0.78 -1.44 32.13
N ASP A 2 -0.13 -1.99 32.93
CA ASP A 2 -0.38 -1.48 34.30
C ASP A 2 0.79 -1.88 35.23
N LYS A 3 1.55 -0.89 35.71
CA LYS A 3 2.73 -1.10 36.58
C LYS A 3 2.35 -1.60 37.99
N ARG A 4 1.06 -1.60 38.31
CA ARG A 4 0.49 -2.12 39.57
C ARG A 4 -0.13 -3.51 39.41
N ALA A 5 -0.20 -4.04 38.19
CA ALA A 5 -0.71 -5.38 37.97
C ALA A 5 0.17 -6.39 38.70
N LEU A 6 -0.49 -7.35 39.36
CA LEU A 6 0.17 -8.44 40.07
C LEU A 6 0.63 -9.54 39.11
N HIS A 7 -0.06 -9.69 37.98
CA HIS A 7 0.24 -10.65 36.93
C HIS A 7 0.24 -9.96 35.57
N LEU A 8 1.09 -10.45 34.67
CA LEU A 8 1.07 -10.09 33.25
C LEU A 8 -0.07 -10.85 32.54
N GLU A 9 -0.36 -10.48 31.29
CA GLU A 9 -1.45 -11.08 30.50
C GLU A 9 -1.28 -12.59 30.25
N ASP A 10 -0.04 -13.09 30.29
CA ASP A 10 0.31 -14.50 30.16
C ASP A 10 0.20 -15.28 31.49
N GLY A 11 -0.22 -14.62 32.58
CA GLY A 11 -0.35 -15.20 33.90
C GLY A 11 0.97 -15.27 34.70
N THR A 12 2.09 -14.79 34.16
CA THR A 12 3.34 -14.68 34.93
C THR A 12 3.25 -13.59 35.99
N PHE A 13 3.91 -13.80 37.12
CA PHE A 13 3.93 -12.82 38.20
C PHE A 13 4.70 -11.57 37.76
N ALA A 14 4.09 -10.40 37.94
CA ALA A 14 4.57 -9.15 37.37
C ALA A 14 5.45 -8.34 38.32
N PHE A 15 5.78 -8.83 39.52
CA PHE A 15 6.71 -8.17 40.45
C PHE A 15 6.46 -6.65 40.65
N PRO A 16 5.23 -6.21 40.98
CA PRO A 16 4.95 -4.79 41.17
C PRO A 16 5.76 -4.21 42.34
N LEU A 17 6.10 -2.92 42.26
CA LEU A 17 6.90 -2.23 43.28
C LEU A 17 6.21 -2.21 44.66
N TYR A 18 4.88 -2.12 44.67
CA TYR A 18 4.06 -2.10 45.88
C TYR A 18 2.95 -3.13 45.78
N VAL A 19 2.71 -3.86 46.86
CA VAL A 19 1.56 -4.75 47.03
C VAL A 19 0.87 -4.47 48.35
N LYS A 20 -0.46 -4.50 48.36
CA LYS A 20 -1.26 -4.22 49.56
C LYS A 20 -1.31 -5.40 50.53
N SER A 21 -1.25 -6.61 50.00
CA SER A 21 -1.31 -7.85 50.77
C SER A 21 -0.23 -8.79 50.26
N ILE A 22 0.62 -9.24 51.17
CA ILE A 22 1.67 -10.21 50.85
C ILE A 22 1.10 -11.59 50.52
N VAL A 23 -0.14 -11.87 50.92
CA VAL A 23 -0.81 -13.16 50.64
C VAL A 23 -1.09 -13.32 49.16
N ASP A 24 -1.36 -12.21 48.46
CA ASP A 24 -1.65 -12.19 47.03
C ASP A 24 -0.38 -12.47 46.19
N VAL A 25 0.81 -12.23 46.76
CA VAL A 25 2.09 -12.56 46.13
C VAL A 25 2.32 -14.07 46.20
N PRO A 26 2.73 -14.73 45.09
CA PRO A 26 3.09 -16.14 45.09
C PRO A 26 4.12 -16.46 46.17
N GLU A 27 3.96 -17.59 46.87
CA GLU A 27 4.74 -17.89 48.08
C GLU A 27 6.25 -17.84 47.86
N THR A 28 6.69 -18.27 46.67
CA THR A 28 8.10 -18.29 46.23
C THR A 28 8.73 -16.91 46.07
N HIS A 29 7.94 -15.83 46.12
CA HIS A 29 8.38 -14.46 45.87
C HIS A 29 8.04 -13.50 47.01
N ARG A 30 7.39 -13.98 48.08
CA ARG A 30 6.99 -13.14 49.24
C ARG A 30 8.19 -12.57 49.97
N ASP A 31 9.29 -13.30 50.02
CA ASP A 31 10.56 -12.90 50.61
C ASP A 31 11.23 -11.74 49.86
N TRP A 32 10.76 -11.37 48.66
CA TRP A 32 11.31 -10.26 47.89
C TRP A 32 10.77 -8.91 48.33
N TYR A 33 9.81 -8.89 49.26
CA TYR A 33 9.12 -7.68 49.72
C TYR A 33 9.43 -7.38 51.19
N ASN A 34 9.50 -6.09 51.52
CA ASN A 34 9.61 -5.58 52.89
C ASN A 34 8.31 -4.88 53.30
N PRO A 35 7.80 -5.13 54.52
CA PRO A 35 6.65 -4.39 55.04
C PRO A 35 6.99 -2.90 55.18
N GLN A 36 6.02 -2.05 54.91
CA GLN A 36 6.06 -0.60 55.07
C GLN A 36 5.23 -0.18 56.28
N ALA A 37 5.46 1.04 56.78
CA ALA A 37 4.80 1.54 57.99
C ALA A 37 3.28 1.75 57.84
N ASP A 38 2.81 1.88 56.60
CA ASP A 38 1.40 2.04 56.21
C ASP A 38 0.65 0.70 56.04
N GLY A 39 1.34 -0.42 56.24
CA GLY A 39 0.77 -1.77 56.08
C GLY A 39 0.90 -2.35 54.67
N ASP A 40 1.40 -1.57 53.70
CA ASP A 40 1.74 -2.06 52.38
C ASP A 40 3.11 -2.79 52.39
N TYR A 41 3.45 -3.46 51.29
CA TYR A 41 4.74 -4.12 51.12
C TYR A 41 5.43 -3.57 49.88
N LYS A 42 6.70 -3.19 50.02
CA LYS A 42 7.53 -2.67 48.94
C LYS A 42 8.54 -3.73 48.49
N LEU A 43 8.69 -3.91 47.18
CA LEU A 43 9.74 -4.76 46.62
C LEU A 43 11.12 -4.27 47.09
N LYS A 44 11.98 -5.18 47.53
CA LYS A 44 13.34 -4.84 48.01
C LYS A 44 14.14 -4.19 46.87
N ASP A 45 14.98 -3.24 47.24
CA ASP A 45 15.72 -2.41 46.29
C ASP A 45 16.63 -3.20 45.31
N PRO A 46 17.26 -4.35 45.66
CA PRO A 46 18.00 -5.16 44.70
C PRO A 46 17.10 -5.70 43.58
N TYR A 47 15.93 -6.28 43.90
CA TYR A 47 15.00 -6.80 42.88
C TYR A 47 14.39 -5.68 42.04
N TRP A 48 14.15 -4.50 42.64
CA TRP A 48 13.69 -3.34 41.90
C TRP A 48 14.76 -2.80 40.94
N THR A 49 15.96 -2.55 41.44
CA THR A 49 17.03 -1.88 40.69
C THR A 49 17.66 -2.78 39.64
N GLU A 50 17.86 -4.06 39.95
CA GLU A 50 18.61 -4.98 39.09
C GLU A 50 17.73 -5.76 38.11
N LEU A 51 16.48 -6.04 38.47
CA LEU A 51 15.59 -6.85 37.63
C LEU A 51 14.46 -6.01 37.03
N ARG A 52 13.65 -5.37 37.88
CA ARG A 52 12.42 -4.73 37.42
C ARG A 52 12.66 -3.47 36.60
N LEU A 53 13.50 -2.56 37.07
CA LEU A 53 13.75 -1.28 36.41
C LEU A 53 14.40 -1.46 35.01
N PRO A 54 15.41 -2.33 34.82
CA PRO A 54 15.95 -2.60 33.49
C PRO A 54 14.93 -3.25 32.57
N PHE A 55 14.12 -4.18 33.10
CA PHE A 55 13.05 -4.83 32.34
C PHE A 55 11.97 -3.84 31.87
N GLU A 56 11.52 -2.92 32.73
CA GLU A 56 10.57 -1.87 32.34
C GLU A 56 11.16 -0.95 31.26
N ARG A 57 12.43 -0.56 31.39
CA ARG A 57 13.10 0.26 30.37
C ARG A 57 13.23 -0.47 29.04
N GLU A 58 13.49 -1.77 29.07
CA GLU A 58 13.59 -2.58 27.86
C GLU A 58 12.22 -2.77 27.19
N ILE A 59 11.15 -2.98 27.97
CA ILE A 59 9.78 -2.98 27.44
C ILE A 59 9.46 -1.64 26.79
N GLU A 60 9.69 -0.52 27.49
CA GLU A 60 9.44 0.82 26.95
C GLU A 60 10.25 1.08 25.67
N ARG A 61 11.51 0.60 25.61
CA ARG A 61 12.36 0.67 24.42
C ARG A 61 11.79 -0.15 23.27
N LEU A 62 11.33 -1.37 23.53
CA LEU A 62 10.76 -2.27 22.54
C LEU A 62 9.41 -1.78 22.03
N GLU A 63 8.52 -1.33 22.91
CA GLU A 63 7.23 -0.72 22.55
C GLU A 63 7.44 0.49 21.64
N LYS A 64 8.40 1.36 21.98
CA LYS A 64 8.77 2.50 21.12
C LYS A 64 9.33 2.05 19.77
N ALA A 65 10.25 1.08 19.76
CA ALA A 65 10.81 0.56 18.51
C ALA A 65 9.75 -0.09 17.62
N GLN A 66 8.77 -0.78 18.22
CA GLN A 66 7.64 -1.38 17.51
C GLN A 66 6.73 -0.32 16.91
N ALA A 67 6.40 0.73 17.66
CA ALA A 67 5.60 1.85 17.16
C ALA A 67 6.31 2.58 16.01
N ASP A 68 7.61 2.85 16.15
CA ASP A 68 8.42 3.47 15.11
C ASP A 68 8.52 2.59 13.85
N LEU A 69 8.64 1.27 14.02
CA LEU A 69 8.69 0.32 12.91
C LEU A 69 7.34 0.22 12.20
N ALA A 70 6.23 0.17 12.94
CA ALA A 70 4.88 0.14 12.37
C ALA A 70 4.61 1.41 11.52
N ALA A 71 4.95 2.59 12.06
CA ALA A 71 4.81 3.84 11.34
C ALA A 71 5.66 3.90 10.06
N LYS A 72 6.90 3.41 10.11
CA LYS A 72 7.77 3.32 8.91
C LYS A 72 7.21 2.34 7.89
N HIS A 73 6.76 1.17 8.32
CA HIS A 73 6.20 0.16 7.44
C HIS A 73 4.95 0.67 6.70
N GLU A 74 4.06 1.39 7.37
CA GLU A 74 2.89 1.99 6.72
C GLU A 74 3.29 3.04 5.66
N ALA A 75 4.28 3.89 5.98
CA ALA A 75 4.79 4.88 5.03
C ALA A 75 5.46 4.22 3.81
N ASP A 76 6.31 3.23 4.06
CA ASP A 76 7.03 2.49 3.02
C ASP A 76 6.06 1.72 2.11
N MET A 77 5.05 1.06 2.69
CA MET A 77 4.01 0.36 1.94
C MET A 77 3.16 1.31 1.09
N ALA A 78 2.82 2.50 1.60
CA ALA A 78 2.09 3.50 0.83
C ALA A 78 2.92 4.03 -0.34
N GLN A 79 4.21 4.30 -0.11
CA GLN A 79 5.14 4.73 -1.15
C GLN A 79 5.34 3.64 -2.22
N GLU A 80 5.54 2.39 -1.81
CA GLU A 80 5.71 1.27 -2.72
C GLU A 80 4.43 1.03 -3.54
N LYS A 81 3.25 1.09 -2.93
CA LYS A 81 1.97 0.96 -3.65
C LYS A 81 1.83 2.06 -4.70
N GLN A 82 2.15 3.29 -4.36
CA GLN A 82 2.12 4.41 -5.31
C GLN A 82 3.14 4.23 -6.45
N ALA A 83 4.36 3.80 -6.14
CA ALA A 83 5.40 3.54 -7.13
C ALA A 83 4.98 2.44 -8.12
N ARG A 84 4.45 1.32 -7.61
CA ARG A 84 3.93 0.22 -8.44
C ARG A 84 2.75 0.65 -9.31
N LYS A 85 1.85 1.49 -8.79
CA LYS A 85 0.77 2.09 -9.59
C LYS A 85 1.31 2.93 -10.74
N GLN A 86 2.27 3.82 -10.45
CA GLN A 86 2.85 4.69 -11.46
C GLN A 86 3.61 3.91 -12.53
N GLU A 87 4.40 2.91 -12.13
CA GLU A 87 5.12 2.03 -13.06
C GLU A 87 4.16 1.31 -13.99
N ARG A 88 3.03 0.80 -13.46
CA ARG A 88 2.00 0.14 -14.24
C ARG A 88 1.32 1.10 -15.23
N ILE A 89 0.95 2.30 -14.80
CA ILE A 89 0.39 3.34 -15.67
C ILE A 89 1.35 3.64 -16.81
N ASN A 90 2.64 3.85 -16.51
CA ASN A 90 3.66 4.15 -17.51
C ASN A 90 3.85 2.99 -18.49
N ALA A 91 3.91 1.75 -18.01
CA ALA A 91 4.05 0.56 -18.84
C ALA A 91 2.85 0.36 -19.78
N THR A 92 1.63 0.56 -19.28
CA THR A 92 0.42 0.46 -20.11
C THR A 92 0.38 1.59 -21.15
N LEU A 93 0.66 2.84 -20.76
CA LEU A 93 0.71 3.96 -21.70
C LEU A 93 1.73 3.74 -22.82
N LEU A 94 2.94 3.27 -22.47
CA LEU A 94 3.99 2.93 -23.43
C LEU A 94 3.50 1.85 -24.40
N SER A 95 3.04 0.71 -23.87
CA SER A 95 2.56 -0.41 -24.69
C SER A 95 1.40 -0.02 -25.60
N THR A 96 0.44 0.77 -25.12
CA THR A 96 -0.69 1.23 -25.93
C THR A 96 -0.23 2.22 -27.01
N CYS A 97 0.71 3.12 -26.73
CA CYS A 97 1.29 4.02 -27.73
C CYS A 97 2.05 3.27 -28.82
N GLU A 98 2.82 2.25 -28.45
CA GLU A 98 3.51 1.35 -29.39
C GLU A 98 2.51 0.59 -30.27
N ALA A 99 1.47 -0.01 -29.66
CA ALA A 99 0.41 -0.72 -30.37
C ALA A 99 -0.39 0.21 -31.30
N ALA A 100 -0.56 1.48 -30.91
CA ALA A 100 -1.21 2.49 -31.75
C ALA A 100 -0.36 2.87 -32.98
N GLY A 101 0.93 2.55 -33.00
CA GLY A 101 1.85 2.82 -34.11
C GLY A 101 2.53 4.20 -34.01
N ILE A 102 2.66 4.75 -32.80
CA ILE A 102 3.39 5.99 -32.56
C ILE A 102 4.90 5.70 -32.69
N PRO A 103 5.67 6.49 -33.47
CA PRO A 103 7.11 6.31 -33.58
C PRO A 103 7.81 6.41 -32.22
N SER A 104 8.76 5.53 -31.92
CA SER A 104 9.42 5.44 -30.60
C SER A 104 9.98 6.78 -30.09
N GLY A 105 10.57 7.59 -30.97
CA GLY A 105 11.08 8.93 -30.63
C GLY A 105 10.00 9.98 -30.30
N LEU A 106 8.73 9.68 -30.52
CA LEU A 106 7.59 10.57 -30.24
C LEU A 106 6.70 10.05 -29.09
N ILE A 107 6.91 8.82 -28.62
CA ILE A 107 6.05 8.21 -27.59
C ILE A 107 6.10 9.00 -26.29
N GLU A 108 7.28 9.38 -25.81
CA GLU A 108 7.41 10.18 -24.58
C GLU A 108 6.65 11.50 -24.68
N GLY A 109 6.69 12.14 -25.85
CA GLY A 109 5.92 13.36 -26.13
C GLY A 109 4.41 13.12 -26.15
N ALA A 110 3.96 12.01 -26.73
CA ALA A 110 2.55 11.63 -26.74
C ALA A 110 2.03 11.36 -25.31
N ILE A 111 2.79 10.61 -24.51
CA ILE A 111 2.48 10.34 -23.10
C ILE A 111 2.39 11.66 -22.33
N ALA A 112 3.35 12.57 -22.50
CA ALA A 112 3.32 13.87 -21.82
C ALA A 112 2.10 14.73 -22.18
N MET A 113 1.60 14.63 -23.42
CA MET A 113 0.38 15.32 -23.86
C MET A 113 -0.87 14.66 -23.26
N LEU A 114 -0.94 13.33 -23.26
CA LEU A 114 -2.04 12.57 -22.67
C LEU A 114 -2.16 12.81 -21.16
N SER A 115 -1.04 12.84 -20.44
CA SER A 115 -0.99 13.15 -19.00
C SER A 115 -1.37 14.59 -18.64
N LYS A 116 -1.40 15.52 -19.61
CA LYS A 116 -1.96 16.86 -19.40
C LYS A 116 -3.47 16.91 -19.57
N GLN A 117 -4.04 15.97 -20.33
CA GLN A 117 -5.45 15.95 -20.69
C GLN A 117 -6.27 15.00 -19.82
N ALA A 118 -5.63 13.96 -19.28
CA ALA A 118 -6.28 12.95 -18.46
C ALA A 118 -5.50 12.65 -17.17
N THR A 119 -6.23 12.24 -16.14
CA THR A 119 -5.67 11.58 -14.96
C THR A 119 -5.78 10.07 -15.13
N PHE A 120 -4.79 9.33 -14.63
CA PHE A 120 -4.74 7.87 -14.74
C PHE A 120 -4.80 7.24 -13.35
N ASP A 121 -5.53 6.14 -13.22
CA ASP A 121 -5.54 5.33 -12.01
C ASP A 121 -5.57 3.85 -12.39
N VAL A 122 -5.11 3.01 -11.46
CA VAL A 122 -5.17 1.56 -11.58
C VAL A 122 -6.39 1.09 -10.80
N ASP A 123 -7.28 0.36 -11.46
CA ASP A 123 -8.42 -0.26 -10.81
C ASP A 123 -7.95 -1.46 -9.95
N ASP A 124 -7.67 -1.17 -8.67
CA ASP A 124 -7.23 -2.15 -7.67
C ASP A 124 -8.31 -3.22 -7.36
N SER A 125 -9.53 -3.11 -7.90
CA SER A 125 -10.61 -4.09 -7.64
C SER A 125 -10.36 -5.47 -8.24
N TYR A 126 -9.41 -5.59 -9.18
CA TYR A 126 -8.97 -6.86 -9.75
C TYR A 126 -7.82 -7.46 -8.92
N ALA A 127 -8.18 -8.28 -7.92
CA ALA A 127 -7.23 -8.96 -7.03
C ALA A 127 -6.44 -10.12 -7.69
N PHE A 128 -6.85 -10.58 -8.88
CA PHE A 128 -6.19 -11.65 -9.63
C PHE A 128 -6.13 -11.28 -11.11
N GLY A 129 -4.92 -11.13 -11.67
CA GLY A 129 -4.74 -10.78 -13.08
C GLY A 129 -4.73 -9.27 -13.33
N SER A 130 -4.38 -8.88 -14.55
CA SER A 130 -3.98 -7.53 -14.90
C SER A 130 -5.04 -6.46 -14.59
N ALA A 131 -4.95 -5.84 -13.41
CA ALA A 131 -5.70 -4.64 -13.05
C ALA A 131 -5.69 -3.62 -14.21
N PRO A 132 -6.86 -3.28 -14.78
CA PRO A 132 -6.94 -2.36 -15.91
C PRO A 132 -6.58 -0.96 -15.45
N VAL A 133 -5.86 -0.22 -16.31
CA VAL A 133 -5.56 1.19 -16.07
C VAL A 133 -6.68 2.01 -16.70
N ILE A 134 -7.30 2.87 -15.91
CA ILE A 134 -8.43 3.71 -16.32
C ILE A 134 -7.91 5.14 -16.48
N ALA A 135 -8.32 5.79 -17.57
CA ALA A 135 -8.07 7.20 -17.80
C ALA A 135 -9.35 8.00 -17.54
N ASN A 136 -9.26 9.06 -16.72
CA ASN A 136 -10.33 10.03 -16.55
C ASN A 136 -9.97 11.32 -17.30
N SER A 137 -10.76 11.64 -18.33
CA SER A 137 -10.63 12.86 -19.11
C SER A 137 -11.91 13.67 -18.97
N GLY A 138 -11.86 14.77 -18.23
CA GLY A 138 -12.99 15.69 -18.08
C GLY A 138 -14.23 15.10 -17.38
N GLY A 139 -14.06 14.07 -16.53
CA GLY A 139 -15.14 13.40 -15.81
C GLY A 139 -15.65 12.12 -16.47
N THR A 140 -15.13 11.77 -17.66
CA THR A 140 -15.46 10.53 -18.36
C THR A 140 -14.34 9.51 -18.17
N LEU A 141 -14.70 8.29 -17.76
CA LEU A 141 -13.79 7.16 -17.65
C LEU A 141 -13.64 6.47 -19.01
N ASN A 142 -12.42 6.42 -19.52
CA ASN A 142 -12.05 5.80 -20.78
C ASN A 142 -10.96 4.76 -20.55
N SER A 143 -10.88 3.74 -21.42
CA SER A 143 -9.70 2.90 -21.50
C SER A 143 -8.52 3.70 -22.08
N ILE A 144 -7.28 3.29 -21.80
CA ILE A 144 -6.10 3.95 -22.37
C ILE A 144 -6.10 3.86 -23.90
N GLU A 145 -6.56 2.74 -24.47
CA GLU A 145 -6.68 2.57 -25.93
C GLU A 145 -7.59 3.62 -26.54
N THR A 146 -8.78 3.78 -25.96
CA THR A 146 -9.76 4.78 -26.41
C THR A 146 -9.20 6.19 -26.32
N LEU A 147 -8.46 6.50 -25.25
CA LEU A 147 -7.84 7.81 -25.08
C LEU A 147 -6.74 8.07 -26.12
N VAL A 148 -5.88 7.08 -26.38
CA VAL A 148 -4.79 7.19 -27.36
C VAL A 148 -5.36 7.32 -28.77
N GLU A 149 -6.40 6.57 -29.11
CA GLU A 149 -7.08 6.68 -30.41
C GLU A 149 -7.71 8.07 -30.60
N ASN A 150 -8.47 8.56 -29.60
CA ASN A 150 -9.04 9.91 -29.64
C ASN A 150 -7.97 11.00 -29.74
N PHE A 151 -6.84 10.83 -29.03
CA PHE A 151 -5.71 11.75 -29.13
C PHE A 151 -5.15 11.75 -30.54
N LEU A 152 -4.86 10.59 -31.12
CA LEU A 152 -4.34 10.48 -32.48
C LEU A 152 -5.32 11.07 -33.50
N ASP A 153 -6.62 10.92 -33.29
CA ASP A 153 -7.66 11.49 -34.15
C ASP A 153 -7.80 13.01 -34.04
N SER A 154 -7.32 13.61 -32.96
CA SER A 154 -7.29 15.07 -32.76
C SER A 154 -6.22 15.78 -33.61
N ASP A 155 -6.41 17.09 -33.80
CA ASP A 155 -5.42 17.96 -34.47
C ASP A 155 -4.05 17.95 -33.78
N SER A 156 -4.04 17.77 -32.45
CA SER A 156 -2.81 17.72 -31.65
C SER A 156 -2.07 16.38 -31.79
N GLY A 157 -2.79 15.27 -32.02
CA GLY A 157 -2.20 13.94 -32.19
C GLY A 157 -1.83 13.60 -33.63
N ALA A 158 -2.25 14.41 -34.62
CA ALA A 158 -1.93 14.20 -36.03
C ALA A 158 -0.41 14.12 -36.29
N ALA A 159 0.39 14.89 -35.55
CA ALA A 159 1.86 14.88 -35.63
C ALA A 159 2.51 13.62 -35.02
N PHE A 160 1.78 12.88 -34.19
CA PHE A 160 2.24 11.67 -33.51
C PHE A 160 1.83 10.39 -34.23
N ARG A 161 0.98 10.49 -35.27
CA ARG A 161 0.66 9.36 -36.14
C ARG A 161 1.95 8.91 -36.83
N GLY A 162 2.27 7.62 -36.74
CA GLY A 162 3.25 6.99 -37.63
C GLY A 162 2.83 7.13 -39.10
N LYS A 163 3.61 6.56 -40.04
CA LYS A 163 3.22 6.48 -41.46
C LYS A 163 1.74 6.07 -41.53
N ARG A 164 0.90 6.94 -42.14
CA ARG A 164 -0.56 6.80 -42.26
C ARG A 164 -0.95 5.33 -42.18
N ARG A 165 -1.69 4.93 -41.12
CA ARG A 165 -2.46 3.68 -41.15
C ARG A 165 -3.14 3.66 -42.51
N ALA A 166 -2.85 2.63 -43.33
CA ALA A 166 -3.56 2.46 -44.58
C ALA A 166 -5.05 2.56 -44.24
N ALA A 167 -5.77 3.41 -44.97
CA ALA A 167 -7.22 3.52 -44.79
C ALA A 167 -7.78 2.08 -44.74
N PRO A 168 -8.71 1.76 -43.83
CA PRO A 168 -9.34 0.44 -43.83
C PRO A 168 -9.78 0.18 -45.26
N SER A 169 -9.18 -0.82 -45.91
CA SER A 169 -9.53 -1.10 -47.30
C SER A 169 -11.03 -1.35 -47.34
N ASP A 170 -11.75 -0.72 -48.28
CA ASP A 170 -13.20 -0.81 -48.52
C ASP A 170 -13.77 -2.27 -48.59
N GLY A 171 -12.91 -3.28 -48.51
CA GLY A 171 -13.26 -4.69 -48.45
C GLY A 171 -13.77 -5.22 -47.11
N TYR A 172 -13.54 -4.58 -45.96
CA TYR A 172 -13.90 -5.19 -44.65
C TYR A 172 -15.41 -5.27 -44.40
N PHE A 173 -16.17 -4.23 -44.79
CA PHE A 173 -17.64 -4.28 -44.75
C PHE A 173 -18.19 -5.25 -45.81
N SER A 174 -17.52 -5.33 -46.96
CA SER A 174 -17.88 -6.22 -48.06
C SER A 174 -17.72 -7.70 -47.70
N SER A 175 -16.65 -8.06 -46.97
CA SER A 175 -16.40 -9.43 -46.51
C SER A 175 -17.38 -9.85 -45.40
N LEU A 176 -17.75 -8.93 -44.52
CA LEU A 176 -18.69 -9.20 -43.43
C LEU A 176 -20.13 -9.42 -43.94
N LEU A 177 -20.54 -8.66 -44.98
CA LEU A 177 -21.81 -8.89 -45.68
C LEU A 177 -21.82 -10.18 -46.49
N ALA A 178 -20.69 -10.57 -47.10
CA ALA A 178 -20.57 -11.82 -47.84
C ALA A 178 -20.71 -13.05 -46.91
N ASP A 179 -20.05 -13.03 -45.74
CA ASP A 179 -20.15 -14.09 -44.75
C ASP A 179 -21.56 -14.23 -44.14
N LEU A 180 -22.26 -13.12 -43.95
CA LEU A 180 -23.62 -13.13 -43.42
C LEU A 180 -24.64 -13.63 -44.45
N LYS A 181 -24.36 -13.43 -45.75
CA LYS A 181 -25.18 -13.93 -46.86
C LYS A 181 -24.91 -15.40 -47.19
N ALA A 182 -23.71 -15.91 -46.92
CA ALA A 182 -23.35 -17.31 -47.08
C ALA A 182 -23.93 -18.24 -45.99
N ARG A 183 -24.39 -17.67 -44.87
CA ARG A 183 -24.98 -18.41 -43.73
C ARG A 183 -26.51 -18.49 -43.77
N ARG A 184 -27.15 -18.16 -44.89
CA ARG A 184 -28.61 -18.16 -45.08
C ARG A 184 -29.00 -19.11 -46.20
#